data_AF-A0A7V8AL95-F1
#
_entry.id   AF-A0A7V8AL95-F1
#
_cell.length_a   1.000
_cell.length_b   1.000
_cell.length_c   1.000
_cell.angle_alpha   90.00
_cell.angle_beta   90.00
_cell.angle_gamma   90.00
#
_symmetry.space_group_name_H-M   'P 1'
#
loop_
_entity.id
_entity.type
_entity.pdbx_description
1 polymer ?
#
loop_
_entity_poly.entity_id
_entity_poly.type
_entity_poly.pdbx_seq_one_letter_code
_entity_poly.pdbx_strand_id
1 'polypeptide(L)'
;MAVVTLTPGASIFLPDCDCVLVAVSWEPKAHPGMEVDASAFMVGADGTVANDDHFVFYGSQMSPDGSVRFIPSPSTGNPTDVQAFAIELVRTPTAVASIDICVTLHEGQARGQSFGQPPVQPGLQLA
;
A
#
# COMPACT_ATOMS: atom_id res chain seq x y z
N MET A 1 0.96 11.66 17.69
CA MET A 1 0.80 10.50 16.80
C MET A 1 2.17 10.17 16.24
N ALA A 2 2.71 9.00 16.56
CA ALA A 2 4.03 8.61 16.07
C ALA A 2 3.91 8.21 14.60
N VAL A 3 4.72 8.80 13.72
CA VAL A 3 4.80 8.42 12.31
C VAL A 3 5.93 7.41 12.17
N VAL A 4 5.62 6.24 11.62
CA VAL A 4 6.60 5.20 11.33
C VAL A 4 6.68 5.04 9.83
N THR A 5 7.87 5.21 9.27
CA THR A 5 8.12 4.96 7.85
C THR A 5 8.53 3.51 7.66
N LEU A 6 7.78 2.78 6.82
CA LEU A 6 8.10 1.40 6.45
C LEU A 6 8.83 1.37 5.11
N THR A 7 9.88 0.55 5.03
CA THR A 7 10.55 0.22 3.77
C THR A 7 10.03 -1.12 3.24
N PRO A 8 10.22 -1.44 1.95
CA PRO A 8 9.84 -2.75 1.42
C PRO A 8 10.38 -3.91 2.29
N GLY A 9 9.50 -4.85 2.64
CA GLY A 9 9.81 -5.99 3.51
C GLY A 9 9.89 -5.69 5.01
N ALA A 10 9.64 -4.45 5.44
CA ALA A 10 9.55 -4.13 6.86
C ALA A 10 8.25 -4.65 7.49
N SER A 11 8.33 -4.97 8.79
CA SER A 11 7.16 -5.31 9.62
C SER A 11 7.29 -4.60 10.95
N ILE A 12 6.16 -4.19 11.51
CA ILE A 12 6.10 -3.57 12.84
C ILE A 12 5.00 -4.23 13.64
N PHE A 13 5.16 -4.27 14.95
CA PHE A 13 4.04 -4.53 15.83
C PHE A 13 3.13 -3.31 15.85
N LEU A 14 1.82 -3.57 15.87
CA LEU A 14 0.83 -2.52 15.97
C LEU A 14 1.00 -1.77 17.30
N PRO A 15 0.97 -0.43 17.27
CA PRO A 15 1.01 0.35 18.50
C PRO A 15 -0.27 0.16 19.31
N ASP A 16 -0.20 0.41 20.61
CA ASP A 16 -1.36 0.41 21.50
C ASP A 16 -2.28 1.61 21.17
N CYS A 17 -3.19 1.40 20.22
CA CYS A 17 -4.13 2.39 19.72
C CYS A 17 -5.33 1.72 19.05
N ASP A 18 -6.45 2.42 18.96
CA ASP A 18 -7.67 1.87 18.38
C ASP A 18 -7.67 1.92 16.85
N CYS A 19 -6.98 2.91 16.28
CA CYS A 19 -7.00 3.19 14.85
C CYS A 19 -5.60 3.55 14.33
N VAL A 20 -5.29 3.05 13.14
CA VAL A 20 -4.06 3.35 12.39
C VAL A 20 -4.44 3.86 11.01
N LEU A 21 -3.68 4.85 10.52
CA LEU A 21 -3.72 5.27 9.13
C LEU A 21 -2.40 4.85 8.47
N VAL A 22 -2.48 4.00 7.45
CA VAL A 22 -1.33 3.64 6.63
C VAL A 22 -1.41 4.41 5.33
N ALA A 23 -0.54 5.41 5.15
CA ALA A 23 -0.47 6.19 3.93
C ALA A 23 0.64 5.67 3.02
N VAL A 24 0.36 5.65 1.71
CA VAL A 24 1.31 5.33 0.65
C VAL A 24 1.72 6.62 -0.03
N SER A 25 2.98 6.97 0.13
CA SER A 25 3.58 8.14 -0.50
C SER A 25 4.22 7.75 -1.83
N TRP A 26 3.95 8.53 -2.87
CA TRP A 26 4.56 8.39 -4.19
C TRP A 26 4.75 9.77 -4.82
N GLU A 27 5.85 9.94 -5.55
CA GLU A 27 6.13 11.19 -6.27
C GLU A 27 6.11 10.96 -7.79
N PRO A 28 4.95 11.14 -8.46
CA PRO A 28 4.83 10.93 -9.90
C PRO A 28 5.80 11.77 -10.74
N LYS A 29 6.22 12.94 -10.24
CA LYS A 29 7.17 13.81 -10.94
C LYS A 29 8.58 13.23 -11.01
N ALA A 30 8.99 12.50 -9.97
CA ALA A 30 10.26 11.79 -9.95
C ALA A 30 10.19 10.51 -10.83
N HIS A 31 8.99 9.98 -11.06
CA HIS A 31 8.74 8.72 -11.75
C HIS A 31 7.67 8.87 -12.85
N PRO A 32 7.94 9.63 -13.92
CA PRO A 32 6.94 9.94 -14.95
C PRO A 32 6.39 8.68 -15.62
N GLY A 33 5.06 8.58 -15.69
CA GLY A 33 4.33 7.46 -16.32
C GLY A 33 4.25 6.19 -15.45
N MET A 34 4.82 6.20 -14.24
CA MET A 34 4.65 5.14 -13.25
C MET A 34 3.54 5.51 -12.28
N GLU A 35 2.52 4.65 -12.22
CA GLU A 35 1.39 4.78 -11.32
C GLU A 35 1.46 3.65 -10.29
N VAL A 36 1.23 3.99 -9.02
CA VAL A 36 1.24 3.02 -7.93
C VAL A 36 -0.18 2.62 -7.56
N ASP A 37 -0.36 1.33 -7.33
CA ASP A 37 -1.59 0.74 -6.82
C ASP A 37 -1.30 0.06 -5.48
N ALA A 38 -1.92 0.56 -4.41
CA ALA A 38 -1.85 0.00 -3.08
C ALA A 38 -3.02 -0.95 -2.79
N SER A 39 -2.71 -2.03 -2.08
CA SER A 39 -3.68 -3.02 -1.62
C SER A 39 -3.36 -3.49 -0.21
N ALA A 40 -4.38 -3.94 0.51
CA ALA A 40 -4.28 -4.51 1.85
C ALA A 40 -4.87 -5.92 1.87
N PHE A 41 -4.13 -6.85 2.47
CA PHE A 41 -4.55 -8.24 2.66
C PHE A 41 -4.73 -8.49 4.16
N MET A 42 -5.91 -8.93 4.57
CA MET A 42 -6.16 -9.35 5.95
C MET A 42 -5.86 -10.84 6.05
N VAL A 43 -4.73 -11.18 6.67
CA VAL A 43 -4.12 -12.51 6.61
C VAL A 43 -4.34 -13.25 7.92
N GLY A 44 -4.78 -14.51 7.83
CA GLY A 44 -4.96 -15.40 8.97
C GLY A 44 -3.65 -15.99 9.48
N ALA A 45 -3.72 -16.74 10.58
CA ALA A 45 -2.53 -17.37 11.18
C ALA A 45 -1.85 -18.42 10.28
N ASP A 46 -2.52 -18.89 9.23
CA ASP A 46 -1.98 -19.81 8.23
C ASP A 46 -1.23 -19.09 7.09
N GLY A 47 -1.15 -17.77 7.13
CA GLY A 47 -0.49 -16.95 6.11
C GLY A 47 -1.34 -16.76 4.85
N THR A 48 -2.64 -17.05 4.90
CA THR A 48 -3.56 -16.87 3.76
C THR A 48 -4.68 -15.88 4.06
N VAL A 49 -5.23 -15.30 3.01
CA VAL A 49 -6.44 -14.47 3.11
C VAL A 49 -7.65 -15.38 3.07
N ALA A 50 -8.60 -15.18 3.99
CA ALA A 50 -9.75 -16.07 4.14
C ALA A 50 -10.63 -16.16 2.88
N ASN A 51 -10.83 -15.04 2.18
CA ASN A 51 -11.53 -14.94 0.91
C ASN A 51 -11.25 -13.59 0.22
N ASP A 52 -11.70 -13.43 -1.01
CA ASP A 52 -11.47 -12.22 -1.82
C ASP A 52 -12.03 -10.93 -1.18
N ASP A 53 -13.02 -11.02 -0.29
CA ASP A 53 -13.56 -9.82 0.39
C ASP A 53 -12.57 -9.25 1.42
N HIS A 54 -11.64 -10.06 1.91
CA HIS A 54 -10.57 -9.65 2.83
C HIS A 54 -9.33 -9.08 2.11
N PHE A 55 -9.48 -8.83 0.81
CA PHE A 55 -8.54 -8.10 -0.04
C PHE A 55 -9.11 -6.73 -0.38
N VAL A 56 -8.52 -5.68 0.21
CA VAL A 56 -9.00 -4.30 0.13
C VAL A 56 -8.11 -3.49 -0.81
N PHE A 57 -8.71 -2.86 -1.83
CA PHE A 57 -8.03 -2.08 -2.86
C PHE A 57 -9.01 -1.09 -3.52
N TYR A 58 -8.60 -0.38 -4.57
CA TYR A 58 -9.46 0.62 -5.22
C TYR A 58 -10.81 0.08 -5.72
N GLY A 59 -10.88 -1.18 -6.14
CA GLY A 59 -12.09 -1.86 -6.64
C GLY A 59 -12.94 -2.54 -5.58
N SER A 60 -12.36 -2.87 -4.41
CA SER A 60 -13.05 -3.40 -3.23
C SER A 60 -12.58 -2.62 -2.00
N GLN A 61 -13.27 -1.51 -1.70
CA GLN A 61 -12.72 -0.45 -0.86
C GLN A 61 -12.84 -0.68 0.66
N MET A 62 -13.49 -1.75 1.08
CA MET A 62 -13.75 -2.00 2.50
C MET A 62 -13.83 -3.50 2.79
N SER A 63 -13.26 -3.92 3.92
CA SER A 63 -13.40 -5.31 4.39
C SER A 63 -14.84 -5.60 4.88
N PRO A 64 -15.27 -6.87 4.95
CA PRO A 64 -16.65 -7.23 5.36
C PRO A 64 -17.00 -6.76 6.77
N ASP A 65 -16.03 -6.82 7.67
CA ASP A 65 -16.14 -6.37 9.05
C ASP A 65 -15.98 -4.84 9.18
N GLY A 66 -15.56 -4.18 8.10
CA GLY A 66 -15.38 -2.74 7.99
C GLY A 66 -14.22 -2.16 8.79
N SER A 67 -13.29 -2.98 9.30
CA SER A 67 -12.09 -2.49 9.98
C SER A 67 -11.08 -1.89 9.03
N VAL A 68 -10.97 -2.36 7.79
CA VAL A 68 -10.02 -1.82 6.80
C VAL A 68 -10.77 -1.09 5.70
N ARG A 69 -10.39 0.17 5.45
CA ARG A 69 -10.98 1.02 4.40
C ARG A 69 -9.91 1.69 3.53
N PHE A 70 -10.00 1.51 2.22
CA PHE A 70 -9.18 2.21 1.24
C PHE A 70 -9.58 3.68 1.08
N ILE A 71 -8.59 4.56 0.90
CA ILE A 71 -8.75 5.99 0.70
C ILE A 71 -7.92 6.39 -0.53
N PRO A 72 -8.55 6.72 -1.68
CA PRO A 72 -7.86 7.00 -2.93
C PRO A 72 -7.14 8.36 -2.99
N SER A 73 -7.43 9.27 -2.08
CA SER A 73 -6.80 10.60 -2.01
C SER A 73 -6.90 11.13 -0.58
N PRO A 74 -6.02 10.66 0.32
CA PRO A 74 -6.12 10.98 1.74
C PRO A 74 -5.67 12.42 2.02
N SER A 75 -6.32 13.08 2.98
CA SER A 75 -5.87 14.38 3.50
C SER A 75 -5.03 14.15 4.76
N THR A 76 -3.75 13.85 4.58
CA THR A 76 -2.81 13.53 5.69
C THR A 76 -1.93 14.73 6.09
N GLY A 77 -1.94 15.80 5.31
CA GLY A 77 -1.00 16.91 5.41
C GLY A 77 0.32 16.69 4.66
N ASN A 78 0.58 15.48 4.15
CA ASN A 78 1.71 15.20 3.26
C ASN A 78 1.24 15.20 1.79
N PRO A 79 1.74 16.12 0.93
CA PRO A 79 1.29 16.23 -0.46
C PRO A 79 1.69 15.05 -1.34
N THR A 80 2.62 14.19 -0.91
CA THR A 80 3.02 12.99 -1.67
C THR A 80 2.22 11.76 -1.31
N ASP A 81 1.32 11.81 -0.32
CA ASP A 81 0.45 10.69 0.01
C ASP A 81 -0.65 10.57 -1.05
N VAL A 82 -0.57 9.52 -1.86
CA VAL A 82 -1.47 9.31 -2.98
C VAL A 82 -2.62 8.38 -2.64
N GLN A 83 -2.42 7.43 -1.73
CA GLN A 83 -3.42 6.43 -1.33
C GLN A 83 -3.23 6.10 0.16
N ALA A 84 -4.26 5.63 0.85
CA ALA A 84 -4.13 5.17 2.22
C ALA A 84 -5.13 4.08 2.60
N PHE A 85 -4.88 3.43 3.74
CA PHE A 85 -5.80 2.54 4.43
C PHE A 85 -6.07 3.08 5.83
N ALA A 86 -7.33 3.32 6.15
CA ALA A 86 -7.77 3.51 7.53
C ALA A 86 -8.08 2.15 8.13
N ILE A 87 -7.50 1.85 9.29
CA ILE A 87 -7.60 0.56 9.96
C ILE A 87 -8.12 0.79 11.39
N GLU A 88 -9.29 0.26 11.69
CA GLU A 88 -9.91 0.23 13.03
C GLU A 88 -9.58 -1.10 13.72
N LEU A 89 -8.47 -1.14 14.46
CA LEU A 89 -7.93 -2.34 15.08
C LEU A 89 -8.91 -3.01 16.06
N VAL A 90 -9.73 -2.21 16.73
CA VAL A 90 -10.76 -2.69 17.66
C VAL A 90 -11.88 -3.49 16.98
N ARG A 91 -12.06 -3.33 15.67
CA ARG A 91 -13.05 -4.08 14.87
C ARG A 91 -12.43 -5.23 14.09
N THR A 92 -11.11 -5.25 13.96
CA THR A 92 -10.41 -6.32 13.25
C THR A 92 -10.65 -7.66 13.95
N PRO A 93 -11.16 -8.68 13.24
CA PRO A 93 -11.42 -9.99 13.83
C PRO A 93 -10.15 -10.63 14.39
N THR A 94 -10.25 -11.33 15.52
CA THR A 94 -9.10 -12.03 16.15
C THR A 94 -8.50 -13.15 15.29
N ALA A 95 -9.21 -13.57 14.23
CA ALA A 95 -8.71 -14.53 13.26
C ALA A 95 -7.66 -13.93 12.31
N VAL A 96 -7.62 -12.60 12.17
CA VAL A 96 -6.62 -11.88 11.38
C VAL A 96 -5.34 -11.77 12.22
N ALA A 97 -4.27 -12.39 11.73
CA ALA A 97 -2.96 -12.38 12.37
C ALA A 97 -2.08 -11.21 11.88
N SER A 98 -2.23 -10.79 10.62
CA SER A 98 -1.53 -9.64 10.07
C SER A 98 -2.37 -8.89 9.02
N ILE A 99 -1.99 -7.63 8.77
CA ILE A 99 -2.51 -6.84 7.64
C ILE A 99 -1.32 -6.48 6.78
N ASP A 100 -1.23 -7.12 5.62
CA ASP A 100 -0.10 -6.98 4.71
C ASP A 100 -0.44 -5.92 3.66
N ILE A 101 0.41 -4.89 3.55
CA ILE A 101 0.24 -3.79 2.60
C ILE A 101 1.17 -4.02 1.42
N CYS A 102 0.60 -4.14 0.23
CA CYS A 102 1.34 -4.32 -1.01
C CYS A 102 1.19 -3.11 -1.91
N VAL A 103 2.30 -2.64 -2.47
CA VAL A 103 2.33 -1.56 -3.46
C VAL A 103 2.88 -2.13 -4.76
N THR A 104 2.11 -1.97 -5.83
CA THR A 104 2.45 -2.45 -7.17
C THR A 104 2.47 -1.30 -8.17
N LEU A 105 3.04 -1.55 -9.35
CA LEU A 105 3.00 -0.59 -10.46
C LEU A 105 1.89 -0.99 -11.42
N HIS A 106 1.02 -0.03 -11.74
CA HIS A 106 -0.04 -0.23 -12.71
C HIS A 106 0.54 -0.64 -14.07
N GLU A 107 0.16 -1.83 -14.55
CA GLU A 107 0.71 -2.43 -15.77
C GLU A 107 2.25 -2.48 -15.82
N GLY A 108 2.93 -2.46 -14.67
CA GLY A 108 4.38 -2.25 -14.60
C GLY A 108 5.17 -3.25 -15.46
N GLN A 109 4.79 -4.52 -15.46
CA GLN A 109 5.41 -5.54 -16.30
C GLN A 109 5.23 -5.26 -17.80
N ALA A 110 4.00 -4.91 -18.24
CA ALA A 110 3.71 -4.61 -19.64
C ALA A 110 4.41 -3.33 -20.12
N ARG A 111 4.58 -2.36 -19.21
CA ARG A 111 5.28 -1.08 -19.46
C ARG A 111 6.78 -1.16 -19.22
N GLY A 112 7.32 -2.32 -18.83
CA GLY A 112 8.74 -2.52 -18.54
C GLY A 112 9.26 -1.66 -17.38
N GLN A 113 8.38 -1.32 -16.43
CA GLN A 113 8.65 -0.47 -15.27
C GLN A 113 8.97 -1.33 -14.04
N SER A 114 9.88 -0.84 -13.20
CA SER A 114 10.14 -1.43 -11.88
C SER A 114 10.58 -0.36 -10.89
N PHE A 115 10.39 -0.59 -9.59
CA PHE A 115 10.83 0.34 -8.55
C PHE A 115 12.37 0.52 -8.49
N GLY A 116 13.14 -0.42 -9.04
CA GLY A 116 14.60 -0.43 -9.01
C GLY A 116 15.28 -0.02 -10.32
N GLN A 117 14.53 0.40 -11.35
CA GLN A 117 15.12 0.75 -12.64
C GLN A 117 15.91 2.07 -12.52
N PRO A 118 17.22 2.10 -12.80
CA PRO A 118 17.88 3.37 -13.07
C PRO A 118 17.27 3.96 -14.35
N PRO A 119 17.19 5.30 -14.50
CA PRO A 119 16.68 5.92 -15.70
C PRO A 119 17.46 5.37 -16.91
N VAL A 120 16.74 4.83 -17.89
CA VAL A 120 17.32 4.44 -19.18
C VAL A 120 17.90 5.72 -19.78
N GLN A 121 19.22 5.89 -19.71
CA GLN A 121 19.86 6.99 -20.42
C GLN A 121 19.85 6.65 -21.91
N PRO A 122 19.24 7.47 -22.78
CA PRO A 122 19.42 7.31 -24.21
C PRO A 122 20.89 7.60 -24.54
N GLY A 123 21.66 6.54 -24.77
CA GLY A 123 23.05 6.64 -25.20
C GLY A 123 23.11 7.02 -26.68
N LEU A 124 23.36 8.29 -26.99
CA LEU A 124 23.96 8.67 -28.27
C LEU A 124 25.47 8.77 -28.05
N GLN A 125 26.22 7.71 -28.36
CA GLN A 125 27.68 7.79 -28.46
C GLN A 125 28.03 8.21 -29.89
N LEU A 126 28.61 9.39 -30.03
CA LEU A 126 29.35 9.78 -31.23
C LEU A 126 30.79 9.29 -31.05
N ALA A 127 31.27 8.52 -32.03
CA ALA A 127 32.67 8.11 -32.14
C ALA A 127 33.57 9.28 -32.58
#